data_AF-A0A818L0M3-F1
#
_entry.id   AF-A0A818L0M3-F1
#
_cell.length_a   1.000
_cell.length_b   1.000
_cell.length_c   1.000
_cell.angle_alpha   90.00
_cell.angle_beta   90.00
_cell.angle_gamma   90.00
#
_symmetry.space_group_name_H-M   'P 1'
#
loop_
_entity.id
_entity.type
_entity.pdbx_description
1 polymer ?
#
loop_
_entity_poly.entity_id
_entity_poly.type
_entity_poly.pdbx_seq_one_letter_code
_entity_poly.pdbx_strand_id
1 'polypeptide(L)'
;TYPYVTSSNCSIGGVCTGLGLAPKYIGDIYGVVKAYTTRVGDGVFPTELKNEIGEHLQTRGREWGVTTGRKRRCGWLDLVLLRYTTMINGFTALCLTKLDTLDELGEIKVATTYKRNGVELPSFPASVDTMHDIEVEYVTFPGWRGRSTSDCRTFNSLPHNA
;
A
#
# COMPACT_ATOMS: atom_id res chain seq x y z
N THR A 1 9.82 7.63 3.24
CA THR A 1 9.99 7.70 4.71
C THR A 1 11.46 7.67 5.09
N TYR A 2 12.25 8.69 4.69
CA TYR A 2 13.67 8.80 5.09
C TYR A 2 13.77 8.93 6.62
N PRO A 3 14.76 8.34 7.31
CA PRO A 3 15.93 7.61 6.78
C PRO A 3 15.68 6.13 6.48
N TYR A 4 14.49 5.61 6.77
CA TYR A 4 14.13 4.21 6.55
C TYR A 4 13.77 3.95 5.08
N VAL A 5 14.78 4.04 4.22
CA VAL A 5 14.70 3.88 2.76
C VAL A 5 15.92 3.11 2.25
N THR A 6 15.88 2.69 0.99
CA THR A 6 17.08 2.24 0.28
C THR A 6 17.92 3.44 -0.16
N SER A 7 19.20 3.20 -0.49
CA SER A 7 20.13 4.23 -0.98
C SER A 7 20.04 4.47 -2.50
N SER A 8 18.90 4.16 -3.11
CA SER A 8 18.68 4.28 -4.56
C SER A 8 17.33 4.91 -4.88
N ASN A 9 17.21 5.45 -6.09
CA ASN A 9 15.94 6.02 -6.59
C ASN A 9 15.05 4.90 -7.13
N CYS A 10 14.04 4.52 -6.36
CA CYS A 10 13.02 3.55 -6.77
C CYS A 10 11.80 4.18 -7.47
N SER A 11 11.87 5.47 -7.83
CA SER A 11 10.84 6.17 -8.59
C SER A 11 11.18 6.18 -10.10
N ILE A 12 10.23 6.65 -10.91
CA ILE A 12 10.38 6.72 -12.37
C ILE A 12 11.64 7.48 -12.81
N GLY A 13 12.08 8.51 -12.08
CA GLY A 13 13.30 9.25 -12.37
C GLY A 13 14.56 8.37 -12.37
N GLY A 14 14.56 7.31 -11.57
CA GLY A 14 15.64 6.32 -11.55
C GLY A 14 15.84 5.59 -12.87
N VAL A 15 14.78 5.44 -13.68
CA VAL A 15 14.87 4.86 -15.03
C VAL A 15 15.66 5.78 -15.95
N CYS A 16 15.35 7.09 -15.96
CA CYS A 16 16.08 8.07 -16.77
C CYS A 16 17.57 8.10 -16.40
N THR A 17 17.87 8.26 -15.11
CA THR A 17 19.27 8.40 -14.64
C THR A 17 20.04 7.09 -14.70
N GLY A 18 19.38 5.95 -14.49
CA GLY A 18 20.01 4.63 -14.48
C GLY A 18 20.27 4.06 -15.86
N LEU A 19 19.46 4.42 -16.86
CA LEU A 19 19.60 3.94 -18.24
C LEU A 19 20.16 4.99 -19.21
N GLY A 20 20.32 6.25 -18.77
CA GLY A 20 20.76 7.35 -19.65
C GLY A 20 19.72 7.73 -20.71
N LEU A 21 18.44 7.61 -20.40
CA LEU A 21 17.33 7.84 -21.34
C LEU A 21 16.70 9.22 -21.12
N ALA A 22 16.35 9.88 -22.23
CA ALA A 22 15.55 11.10 -22.18
C ALA A 22 14.11 10.77 -21.71
N PRO A 23 13.49 11.57 -20.83
CA PRO A 23 12.16 11.28 -20.28
C PRO A 23 11.07 11.05 -21.34
N LYS A 24 11.18 11.69 -22.51
CA LYS A 24 10.24 11.54 -23.63
C LYS A 24 10.12 10.11 -24.19
N TYR A 25 11.06 9.22 -23.87
CA TYR A 25 11.02 7.82 -24.29
C TYR A 25 10.27 6.92 -23.29
N ILE A 26 9.86 7.45 -22.14
CA ILE A 26 9.04 6.73 -21.18
C ILE A 26 7.60 6.70 -21.70
N GLY A 27 7.07 5.50 -21.90
CA GLY A 27 5.67 5.25 -22.25
C GLY A 27 4.83 4.95 -21.02
N ASP A 28 4.21 3.78 -20.99
CA ASP A 28 3.35 3.36 -19.88
C ASP A 28 4.13 3.14 -18.58
N ILE A 29 3.54 3.60 -17.48
CA ILE A 29 4.07 3.47 -16.12
C ILE A 29 3.01 2.75 -15.27
N TYR A 30 3.29 1.50 -14.90
CA TYR A 30 2.38 0.67 -14.13
C TYR A 30 2.75 0.70 -12.64
N GLY A 31 1.82 1.17 -11.79
CA GLY A 31 1.97 1.10 -10.34
C GLY A 31 1.53 -0.26 -9.81
N VAL A 32 2.45 -1.05 -9.24
CA VAL A 32 2.10 -2.32 -8.58
C VAL A 32 1.73 -2.03 -7.14
N VAL A 33 0.46 -2.26 -6.81
CA VAL A 33 -0.13 -1.92 -5.51
C VAL A 33 -0.67 -3.20 -4.90
N LYS A 34 -0.48 -3.38 -3.60
CA LYS A 34 -1.10 -4.49 -2.86
C LYS A 34 -2.41 -3.99 -2.26
N ALA A 35 -3.42 -4.86 -2.17
CA ALA A 35 -4.73 -4.52 -1.60
C ALA A 35 -4.69 -4.14 -0.09
N TYR A 36 -3.52 -4.30 0.53
CA TYR A 36 -3.20 -3.88 1.89
C TYR A 36 -1.71 -3.50 1.92
N THR A 37 -1.27 -2.82 2.98
CA THR A 37 0.10 -2.29 3.05
C THR A 37 1.00 -3.20 3.88
N THR A 38 2.27 -3.32 3.48
CA THR A 38 3.26 -4.09 4.24
C THR A 38 4.59 -3.37 4.34
N ARG A 39 5.30 -3.54 5.46
CA ARG A 39 6.62 -2.96 5.68
C ARG A 39 7.56 -3.97 6.32
N VAL A 40 8.83 -3.96 5.89
CA VAL A 40 9.93 -4.65 6.56
C VAL A 40 10.79 -3.62 7.27
N GLY A 41 11.24 -3.96 8.48
CA GLY A 41 12.12 -3.09 9.26
C GLY A 41 11.37 -1.96 9.97
N ASP A 42 12.16 -1.04 10.47
CA ASP A 42 11.71 0.01 11.38
C ASP A 42 11.12 1.21 10.62
N GLY A 43 10.68 2.21 11.37
CA GLY A 43 10.07 3.43 10.89
C GLY A 43 8.55 3.44 10.96
N VAL A 44 7.97 4.63 10.84
CA VAL A 44 6.53 4.84 11.01
C VAL A 44 5.75 4.09 9.93
N PHE A 45 4.64 3.51 10.35
CA PHE A 45 3.69 2.83 9.48
C PHE A 45 2.27 3.20 9.93
N PRO A 46 1.67 4.25 9.33
CA PRO A 46 0.42 4.83 9.82
C PRO A 46 -0.76 3.86 9.89
N THR A 47 -0.85 2.94 8.94
CA THR A 47 -1.94 1.96 8.87
C THR A 47 -1.60 0.61 9.49
N GLU A 48 -0.49 0.50 10.23
CA GLU A 48 -0.06 -0.74 10.85
C GLU A 48 -1.13 -1.32 11.79
N LEU A 49 -1.38 -2.62 11.65
CA LEU A 49 -2.28 -3.38 12.48
C LEU A 49 -1.49 -4.30 13.42
N LYS A 50 -1.67 -4.10 14.72
CA LYS A 50 -1.09 -4.92 15.79
C LYS A 50 -2.16 -5.79 16.47
N ASN A 51 -3.11 -6.28 15.68
CA ASN A 51 -4.26 -7.07 16.12
C ASN A 51 -4.46 -8.28 15.19
N GLU A 52 -5.52 -9.05 15.44
CA GLU A 52 -5.87 -10.28 14.70
C GLU A 52 -6.00 -10.06 13.19
N ILE A 53 -6.47 -8.90 12.73
CA ILE A 53 -6.55 -8.58 11.30
C ILE A 53 -5.14 -8.43 10.71
N GLY A 54 -4.22 -7.77 11.42
CA GLY A 54 -2.82 -7.69 10.99
C GLY A 54 -2.16 -9.08 10.86
N GLU A 55 -2.46 -9.98 11.80
CA GLU A 55 -1.99 -11.37 11.77
C GLU A 55 -2.63 -12.19 10.65
N HIS A 56 -3.91 -11.97 10.38
CA HIS A 56 -4.63 -12.55 9.23
C HIS A 56 -3.98 -12.16 7.91
N LEU A 57 -3.79 -10.85 7.68
CA LEU A 57 -3.15 -10.32 6.47
C LEU A 57 -1.73 -10.88 6.31
N GLN A 58 -0.99 -10.99 7.41
CA GLN A 58 0.37 -11.54 7.40
C GLN A 58 0.38 -13.03 7.02
N THR A 59 -0.50 -13.82 7.64
CA THR A 59 -0.58 -15.28 7.47
C THR A 59 -1.07 -15.64 6.08
N ARG A 60 -2.24 -15.14 5.72
CA ARG A 60 -2.88 -15.38 4.43
C ARG A 60 -2.01 -14.82 3.30
N GLY A 61 -1.48 -13.61 3.47
CA GLY A 61 -0.61 -12.95 2.50
C GLY A 61 0.79 -13.55 2.35
N ARG A 62 1.18 -14.51 3.21
CA ARG A 62 2.54 -15.05 3.30
C ARG A 62 3.61 -13.97 3.46
N GLU A 63 3.36 -13.02 4.34
CA GLU A 63 4.19 -11.83 4.51
C GLU A 63 5.35 -12.08 5.48
N TRP A 64 6.30 -12.90 5.03
CA TRP A 64 7.58 -13.14 5.70
C TRP A 64 8.73 -13.12 4.70
N GLY A 65 9.95 -12.88 5.20
CA GLY A 65 11.16 -12.99 4.41
C GLY A 65 11.36 -14.43 3.91
N VAL A 66 11.61 -14.59 2.60
CA VAL A 66 11.76 -15.92 1.98
C VAL A 66 12.97 -16.66 2.55
N THR A 67 14.07 -15.96 2.83
CA THR A 67 15.29 -16.55 3.40
C THR A 67 15.31 -16.52 4.92
N THR A 68 15.01 -15.36 5.52
CA THR A 68 15.17 -15.15 6.97
C THR A 68 13.97 -15.58 7.80
N GLY A 69 12.80 -15.80 7.16
CA GLY A 69 11.54 -16.03 7.86
C GLY A 69 11.01 -14.80 8.63
N ARG A 70 11.70 -13.65 8.57
CA ARG A 70 11.30 -12.45 9.34
C ARG A 70 9.92 -11.98 8.90
N LYS A 71 8.98 -11.95 9.85
CA LYS A 71 7.62 -11.43 9.67
C LYS A 71 7.63 -9.97 9.21
N ARG A 72 6.78 -9.63 8.25
CA ARG A 72 6.56 -8.25 7.80
C ARG A 72 5.40 -7.63 8.57
N ARG A 73 5.53 -6.35 8.89
CA ARG A 73 4.44 -5.56 9.47
C ARG A 73 3.35 -5.40 8.42
N CYS A 74 2.09 -5.56 8.80
CA CYS A 74 0.94 -5.49 7.90
C CYS A 74 -0.04 -4.42 8.37
N GLY A 75 -0.74 -3.80 7.43
CA GLY A 75 -1.65 -2.70 7.70
C GLY A 75 -2.65 -2.51 6.57
N TRP A 76 -3.65 -1.66 6.81
CA TRP A 76 -4.67 -1.35 5.80
C TRP A 76 -4.09 -0.68 4.56
N LEU A 77 -4.85 -0.69 3.46
CA LEU A 77 -4.52 0.07 2.26
C LEU A 77 -4.49 1.56 2.60
N ASP A 78 -3.47 2.25 2.09
CA ASP A 78 -3.22 3.65 2.38
C ASP A 78 -3.30 4.51 1.11
N LEU A 79 -4.40 5.23 0.95
CA LEU A 79 -4.60 6.08 -0.23
C LEU A 79 -3.87 7.41 -0.15
N VAL A 80 -3.52 7.89 1.05
CA VAL A 80 -2.67 9.10 1.18
C VAL A 80 -1.28 8.80 0.62
N LEU A 81 -0.71 7.66 1.00
CA LEU A 81 0.54 7.15 0.44
C LEU A 81 0.41 6.84 -1.06
N LEU A 82 -0.68 6.20 -1.50
CA LEU A 82 -0.88 5.84 -2.91
C LEU A 82 -0.98 7.08 -3.81
N ARG A 83 -1.70 8.13 -3.39
CA ARG A 83 -1.77 9.40 -4.12
C ARG A 83 -0.40 10.07 -4.19
N TYR A 84 0.36 10.09 -3.10
CA TYR A 84 1.72 10.62 -3.09
C TYR A 84 2.63 9.87 -4.08
N THR A 85 2.64 8.53 -4.08
CA THR A 85 3.47 7.78 -5.03
C THR A 85 3.00 7.96 -6.49
N THR A 86 1.68 8.12 -6.71
CA THR A 86 1.13 8.41 -8.04
C THR A 86 1.58 9.76 -8.55
N MET A 87 1.57 10.79 -7.71
CA MET A 87 2.09 12.12 -8.03
C MET A 87 3.57 12.09 -8.44
N ILE A 88 4.39 11.30 -7.74
CA ILE A 88 5.83 11.21 -8.03
C ILE A 88 6.12 10.42 -9.31
N ASN A 89 5.38 9.34 -9.56
CA ASN A 89 5.68 8.40 -10.65
C ASN A 89 4.87 8.62 -11.92
N GLY A 90 3.75 9.35 -11.86
CA GLY A 90 2.88 9.57 -13.01
C GLY A 90 2.29 8.27 -13.56
N PHE A 91 1.75 7.41 -12.71
CA PHE A 91 1.21 6.11 -13.15
C PHE A 91 0.10 6.27 -14.19
N THR A 92 0.23 5.52 -15.29
CA THR A 92 -0.78 5.41 -16.35
C THR A 92 -1.85 4.37 -16.03
N ALA A 93 -1.50 3.35 -15.23
CA ALA A 93 -2.39 2.30 -14.79
C ALA A 93 -1.88 1.66 -13.49
N LEU A 94 -2.77 0.95 -12.78
CA LEU A 94 -2.44 0.23 -11.56
C LEU A 94 -2.64 -1.27 -11.73
N CYS A 95 -1.75 -2.05 -11.16
CA CYS A 95 -1.90 -3.49 -10.96
C CYS A 95 -2.16 -3.74 -9.48
N LEU A 96 -3.43 -3.98 -9.13
CA LEU A 96 -3.83 -4.31 -7.76
C LEU A 96 -3.60 -5.81 -7.51
N THR A 97 -2.81 -6.12 -6.49
CA THR A 97 -2.34 -7.47 -6.19
C THR A 97 -2.82 -7.94 -4.82
N LYS A 98 -2.90 -9.26 -4.65
CA LYS A 98 -3.29 -9.92 -3.39
C LYS A 98 -4.66 -9.50 -2.86
N LEU A 99 -5.60 -9.17 -3.74
CA LEU A 99 -6.99 -8.87 -3.38
C LEU A 99 -7.61 -10.02 -2.58
N ASP A 100 -7.28 -11.23 -3.00
CA ASP A 100 -7.71 -12.49 -2.43
C ASP A 100 -7.34 -12.62 -0.94
N THR A 101 -6.33 -11.88 -0.45
CA THR A 101 -5.98 -11.84 0.99
C THR A 101 -7.08 -11.26 1.87
N LEU A 102 -7.97 -10.47 1.27
CA LEU A 102 -9.08 -9.85 1.96
C LEU A 102 -10.35 -10.72 1.93
N ASP A 103 -10.32 -11.88 1.26
CA ASP A 103 -11.52 -12.67 0.95
C ASP A 103 -12.38 -12.97 2.18
N GLU A 104 -11.74 -13.36 3.28
CA GLU A 104 -12.40 -13.81 4.51
C GLU A 104 -12.92 -12.66 5.38
N LEU A 105 -12.57 -11.41 5.07
CA LEU A 105 -12.89 -10.27 5.92
C LEU A 105 -14.36 -9.86 5.78
N GLY A 106 -14.97 -9.51 6.91
CA GLY A 106 -16.33 -8.94 6.95
C GLY A 106 -16.36 -7.44 6.68
N GLU A 107 -15.28 -6.74 6.99
CA GLU A 107 -15.09 -5.31 6.78
C GLU A 107 -13.63 -5.04 6.37
N ILE A 108 -13.44 -4.06 5.50
CA ILE A 108 -12.13 -3.61 5.02
C ILE A 108 -12.04 -2.12 5.28
N LYS A 109 -10.98 -1.67 5.94
CA LYS A 109 -10.73 -0.24 6.14
C LYS A 109 -9.67 0.24 5.16
N VAL A 110 -9.87 1.43 4.63
CA VAL A 110 -8.94 2.09 3.72
C VAL A 110 -8.64 3.48 4.27
N ALA A 111 -7.36 3.77 4.51
CA ALA A 111 -6.95 5.09 4.97
C ALA A 111 -7.10 6.09 3.83
N THR A 112 -7.83 7.17 4.08
CA THR A 112 -8.18 8.17 3.07
C THR A 112 -7.60 9.55 3.38
N THR A 113 -7.38 9.85 4.65
CA THR A 113 -6.91 11.16 5.11
C THR A 113 -5.97 10.98 6.29
N TYR A 114 -4.95 11.85 6.36
CA TYR A 114 -4.13 12.02 7.55
C TYR A 114 -4.46 13.37 8.18
N LYS A 115 -4.59 13.39 9.50
CA LYS A 115 -4.74 14.60 10.29
C LYS A 115 -3.59 14.73 11.28
N ARG A 116 -3.22 15.97 11.59
CA ARG A 116 -2.34 16.29 12.71
C ARG A 116 -2.96 17.44 13.49
N ASN A 117 -3.18 17.24 14.79
CA ASN A 117 -3.85 18.22 15.65
C ASN A 117 -5.21 18.65 15.08
N GLY A 118 -5.99 17.70 14.55
CA GLY A 118 -7.30 17.94 13.93
C GLY A 118 -7.26 18.57 12.52
N VAL A 119 -6.09 18.95 11.99
CA VAL A 119 -5.95 19.56 10.67
C VAL A 119 -5.53 18.52 9.64
N GLU A 120 -6.25 18.44 8.52
CA GLU A 120 -5.92 17.56 7.41
C GLU A 120 -4.56 17.95 6.78
N LEU A 121 -3.73 16.93 6.54
CA LEU A 121 -2.47 17.10 5.84
C LEU A 121 -2.72 17.07 4.31
N PRO A 122 -2.12 18.00 3.55
CA PRO A 122 -2.35 18.08 2.11
C PRO A 122 -1.73 16.92 1.33
N SER A 123 -0.72 16.25 1.90
CA SER A 123 -0.02 15.14 1.27
C SER A 123 0.65 14.26 2.32
N PHE A 124 1.27 13.17 1.87
CA PHE A 124 2.14 12.35 2.70
C PHE A 124 3.28 13.23 3.28
N PRO A 125 3.50 13.23 4.61
CA PRO A 125 4.48 14.10 5.24
C PRO A 125 5.93 13.67 4.92
N ALA A 126 6.87 14.62 4.91
CA ALA A 126 8.29 14.32 4.70
C ALA A 126 9.02 13.97 6.01
N SER A 127 8.61 14.58 7.12
CA SER A 127 9.21 14.40 8.45
C SER A 127 8.70 13.15 9.15
N VAL A 128 9.62 12.37 9.73
CA VAL A 128 9.29 11.19 10.55
C VAL A 128 8.54 11.59 11.80
N ASP A 129 8.94 12.69 12.46
CA ASP A 129 8.26 13.20 13.65
C ASP A 129 6.81 13.56 13.34
N THR A 130 6.58 14.18 12.18
CA THR A 130 5.22 14.48 11.73
C THR A 130 4.41 13.20 11.54
N MET A 131 4.99 12.13 10.99
CA MET A 131 4.32 10.84 10.82
C MET A 131 3.96 10.17 12.15
N HIS A 132 4.74 10.37 13.21
CA HIS A 132 4.46 9.76 14.51
C HIS A 132 3.17 10.28 15.15
N ASP A 133 2.83 11.54 14.87
CA ASP A 133 1.70 12.24 15.48
C ASP A 133 0.49 12.35 14.54
N ILE A 134 0.39 11.52 13.50
CA ILE A 134 -0.77 11.58 12.60
C ILE A 134 -1.90 10.67 13.06
N GLU A 135 -3.10 11.22 13.01
CA GLU A 135 -4.35 10.50 13.09
C GLU A 135 -4.75 10.06 11.68
N VAL A 136 -5.05 8.78 11.52
CA VAL A 136 -5.46 8.21 10.23
C VAL A 136 -6.97 8.08 10.20
N GLU A 137 -7.61 8.69 9.20
CA GLU A 137 -9.03 8.53 8.95
C GLU A 137 -9.27 7.44 7.92
N TYR A 138 -10.23 6.56 8.24
CA TYR A 138 -10.55 5.40 7.44
C TYR A 138 -11.97 5.49 6.90
N VAL A 139 -12.14 5.03 5.65
CA VAL A 139 -13.45 4.62 5.14
C VAL A 139 -13.55 3.10 5.30
N THR A 140 -14.67 2.65 5.86
CA THR A 140 -14.96 1.21 6.02
C THR A 140 -15.85 0.75 4.88
N PHE A 141 -15.43 -0.31 4.21
CA PHE A 141 -16.18 -1.00 3.17
C PHE A 141 -16.62 -2.37 3.67
N PRO A 142 -17.79 -2.87 3.24
CA PRO A 142 -18.17 -4.25 3.51
C PRO A 142 -17.21 -5.19 2.76
N GLY A 143 -16.68 -6.19 3.45
CA GLY A 143 -15.95 -7.28 2.79
C GLY A 143 -16.89 -8.29 2.15
N TRP A 144 -16.35 -9.41 1.67
CA TRP A 144 -17.10 -10.45 0.96
C TRP A 144 -17.04 -11.85 1.61
N ARG A 145 -16.58 -11.91 2.88
CA ARG A 145 -16.87 -12.98 3.85
C ARG A 145 -16.68 -14.41 3.33
N GLY A 146 -15.52 -14.68 2.75
CA GLY A 146 -15.07 -16.01 2.31
C GLY A 146 -15.44 -16.37 0.87
N ARG A 147 -16.07 -15.46 0.11
CA ARG A 147 -16.28 -15.70 -1.33
C ARG A 147 -14.94 -15.58 -2.06
N SER A 148 -14.32 -16.72 -2.35
CA SER A 148 -12.98 -16.75 -2.94
C SER A 148 -12.91 -15.97 -4.25
N THR A 149 -11.86 -15.17 -4.40
CA THR A 149 -11.51 -14.49 -5.65
C THR A 149 -10.39 -15.18 -6.43
N SER A 150 -9.82 -16.28 -5.91
CA SER A 150 -8.66 -16.98 -6.49
C SER A 150 -8.86 -17.45 -7.94
N ASP A 151 -10.09 -17.84 -8.28
CA ASP A 151 -10.44 -18.41 -9.60
C ASP A 151 -11.10 -17.40 -10.53
N CYS A 152 -11.24 -16.14 -10.09
CA CYS A 152 -11.76 -15.07 -10.93
C CYS A 152 -10.78 -14.80 -12.08
N ARG A 153 -11.31 -14.70 -13.32
CA ARG A 153 -10.53 -14.41 -14.54
C ARG A 153 -11.04 -13.20 -15.31
N THR A 154 -12.14 -12.61 -14.85
CA THR A 154 -12.72 -11.40 -15.43
C THR A 154 -13.17 -10.47 -14.30
N PHE A 155 -13.24 -9.17 -14.57
CA PHE A 155 -13.71 -8.21 -13.57
C PHE A 155 -15.12 -8.58 -13.05
N ASN A 156 -16.02 -8.96 -13.96
CA ASN A 156 -17.39 -9.33 -13.63
C ASN A 156 -17.52 -10.63 -12.82
N SER A 157 -16.47 -11.45 -12.73
CA SER A 157 -16.46 -12.65 -11.88
C SER A 157 -16.20 -12.34 -10.40
N LEU A 158 -15.72 -11.13 -10.07
CA LEU A 158 -15.49 -10.72 -8.69
C LEU A 158 -16.83 -10.59 -7.93
N PRO A 159 -16.84 -10.89 -6.62
CA PRO A 159 -17.93 -10.47 -5.74
C PRO A 159 -18.19 -8.97 -5.90
N HIS A 160 -19.45 -8.53 -5.81
CA HIS A 160 -19.81 -7.12 -5.99
C HIS A 160 -19.05 -6.15 -5.04
N ASN A 161 -18.69 -6.63 -3.84
CA ASN A 161 -17.97 -5.84 -2.85
C ASN A 161 -16.43 -5.89 -3.01
N ALA A 162 -15.91 -6.68 -3.96
CA ALA A 162 -14.49 -6.92 -4.18
C ALA A 162 -13.90 -6.07 -5.31
#